data_AF-A0A0B2QM10-F1
#
_entry.id   AF-A0A0B2QM10-F1
#
_cell.length_a   1.000
_cell.length_b   1.000
_cell.length_c   1.000
_cell.angle_alpha   90.00
_cell.angle_beta   90.00
_cell.angle_gamma   90.00
#
_symmetry.space_group_name_H-M   'P 1'
#
loop_
_entity.id
_entity.type
_entity.pdbx_description
1 polymer ?
#
loop_
_entity_poly.entity_id
_entity_poly.type
_entity_poly.pdbx_seq_one_letter_code
_entity_poly.pdbx_strand_id
1 'polypeptide(L)'
;MNSPTDKTSEEYDTWEYENCMVKSWLLDAMTRDVRSLFICLSTTKKIWDFVKATYSVSQDAPKAYQLYCEVLSVKQNKGSIVSYFAKLQKMWQEIDEIENCTMKCSKDVETYTNKLNAQRIYIFLAGLDSHLDGVSGRILATIPLPGIQVVYANVCIEANHQEVMLSGT
;
A
#
# COMPACT_ATOMS: atom_id res chain seq x y z
N MET A 1 -7.50 14.83 -18.09
CA MET A 1 -6.97 16.00 -18.81
C MET A 1 -8.03 17.10 -18.86
N ASN A 2 -7.61 18.36 -18.89
CA ASN A 2 -8.52 19.47 -19.18
C ASN A 2 -8.77 19.50 -20.71
N SER A 3 -9.94 19.96 -21.14
CA SER A 3 -10.24 20.07 -22.58
C SER A 3 -9.36 21.15 -23.23
N PRO A 4 -8.86 20.93 -24.46
CA PRO A 4 -8.22 21.97 -25.25
C PRO A 4 -9.12 23.21 -25.43
N THR A 5 -8.49 24.38 -25.50
CA THR A 5 -9.20 25.67 -25.55
C THR A 5 -9.80 25.95 -26.93
N ASP A 6 -9.09 25.54 -27.98
CA ASP A 6 -9.56 25.58 -29.36
C ASP A 6 -10.30 24.27 -29.67
N LYS A 7 -11.58 24.37 -30.02
CA LYS A 7 -12.44 23.21 -30.33
C LYS A 7 -12.42 22.81 -31.80
N THR A 8 -11.69 23.53 -32.62
CA THR A 8 -11.61 23.32 -34.08
C THR A 8 -10.27 22.75 -34.52
N SER A 9 -9.36 22.49 -33.56
CA SER A 9 -8.07 21.90 -33.84
C SER A 9 -8.15 20.38 -33.92
N GLU A 10 -7.26 19.77 -34.70
CA GLU A 10 -7.07 18.31 -34.77
C GLU A 10 -6.71 17.70 -33.40
N GLU A 11 -6.09 18.50 -32.53
CA GLU A 11 -5.81 18.17 -31.14
C GLU A 11 -7.10 17.99 -30.32
N TYR A 12 -8.12 18.82 -30.56
CA TYR A 12 -9.42 18.68 -29.90
C TYR A 12 -10.14 17.40 -30.34
N ASP A 13 -10.12 17.08 -31.63
CA ASP A 13 -10.76 15.87 -32.14
C ASP A 13 -10.11 14.60 -31.57
N THR A 14 -8.77 14.59 -31.50
CA THR A 14 -8.01 13.50 -30.88
C THR A 14 -8.36 13.38 -29.39
N TRP A 15 -8.38 14.50 -28.66
CA TRP A 15 -8.73 14.53 -27.25
C TRP A 15 -10.17 14.08 -26.98
N GLU A 16 -11.14 14.49 -27.79
CA GLU A 16 -12.55 14.13 -27.63
C GLU A 16 -12.78 12.63 -27.85
N TYR A 17 -12.09 12.05 -28.84
CA TYR A 17 -12.10 10.60 -29.08
C TYR A 17 -11.57 9.83 -27.86
N GLU A 18 -10.39 10.19 -27.37
CA GLU A 18 -9.79 9.56 -26.18
C GLU A 18 -10.68 9.74 -24.94
N ASN A 19 -11.22 10.95 -24.73
CA ASN A 19 -12.11 11.27 -23.62
C ASN A 19 -13.39 10.43 -23.66
N CYS A 20 -14.00 10.22 -24.83
CA CYS A 20 -15.16 9.36 -24.99
C CYS A 20 -14.84 7.87 -24.75
N MET A 21 -13.69 7.41 -25.26
CA MET A 21 -13.24 6.02 -25.09
C MET A 21 -12.97 5.67 -23.62
N VAL A 22 -12.25 6.52 -22.89
CA VAL A 22 -11.99 6.27 -21.47
C VAL A 22 -13.29 6.39 -20.65
N LYS A 23 -14.22 7.26 -21.06
CA LYS A 23 -15.52 7.40 -20.41
C LYS A 23 -16.35 6.12 -20.53
N SER A 24 -16.38 5.48 -21.69
CA SER A 24 -17.11 4.21 -21.84
C SER A 24 -16.50 3.12 -20.96
N TRP A 25 -15.17 2.98 -20.95
CA TRP A 25 -14.48 2.02 -20.08
C TRP A 25 -14.78 2.23 -18.60
N LEU A 26 -14.76 3.48 -18.13
CA LEU A 26 -15.09 3.80 -16.73
C LEU A 26 -16.54 3.45 -16.39
N LEU A 27 -17.50 3.82 -17.26
CA LEU A 27 -18.91 3.51 -17.04
C LEU A 27 -19.16 1.99 -17.09
N ASP A 28 -18.40 1.28 -17.93
CA ASP A 28 -18.47 -0.18 -18.06
C ASP A 28 -17.89 -0.94 -16.88
N ALA A 29 -16.94 -0.35 -16.15
CA ALA A 29 -16.44 -0.89 -14.90
C ALA A 29 -17.41 -0.71 -13.70
N MET A 30 -18.46 0.10 -13.83
CA MET A 30 -19.40 0.41 -12.74
C MET A 30 -20.62 -0.52 -12.74
N THR A 31 -21.15 -0.81 -11.55
CA THR A 31 -22.48 -1.42 -11.39
C THR A 31 -23.57 -0.47 -11.89
N ARG A 32 -24.75 -0.98 -12.24
CA ARG A 32 -25.84 -0.16 -12.84
C ARG A 32 -26.22 1.04 -11.98
N ASP A 33 -26.32 0.85 -10.66
CA ASP A 33 -26.71 1.90 -9.72
C ASP A 33 -25.63 2.98 -9.63
N VAL A 34 -24.36 2.59 -9.53
CA VAL A 34 -23.22 3.52 -9.51
C VAL A 34 -23.16 4.26 -10.83
N ARG A 35 -23.19 3.56 -11.97
CA ARG A 35 -23.14 4.12 -13.33
C ARG A 35 -24.17 5.23 -13.54
N SER A 36 -25.39 5.06 -13.01
CA SER A 36 -26.49 6.01 -13.17
C SER A 36 -26.16 7.42 -12.64
N LEU A 37 -25.27 7.51 -11.64
CA LEU A 37 -24.82 8.78 -11.06
C LEU A 37 -23.85 9.54 -11.99
N PHE A 38 -23.17 8.84 -12.92
CA PHE A 38 -22.04 9.38 -13.68
C PHE A 38 -22.29 9.53 -15.18
N ILE A 39 -23.29 8.83 -15.72
CA ILE A 39 -23.52 8.74 -17.17
C ILE A 39 -23.70 10.12 -17.85
N CYS A 40 -24.31 11.08 -17.13
CA CYS A 40 -24.58 12.43 -17.61
C CYS A 40 -23.36 13.38 -17.55
N LEU A 41 -22.23 12.99 -16.95
CA LEU A 41 -21.07 13.87 -16.83
C LEU A 41 -20.35 14.00 -18.18
N SER A 42 -20.06 15.24 -18.57
CA SER A 42 -19.64 15.57 -19.94
C SER A 42 -18.22 15.13 -20.31
N THR A 43 -17.36 14.81 -19.34
CA THR A 43 -15.97 14.39 -19.59
C THR A 43 -15.56 13.27 -18.66
N THR A 44 -14.62 12.45 -19.11
CA THR A 44 -13.93 11.44 -18.28
C THR A 44 -13.35 12.05 -17.02
N LYS A 45 -12.76 13.24 -17.12
CA LYS A 45 -12.22 13.96 -15.97
C LYS A 45 -13.30 14.27 -14.93
N LYS A 46 -14.48 14.74 -15.34
CA LYS A 46 -15.59 15.00 -14.42
C LYS A 46 -16.07 13.73 -13.74
N ILE A 47 -16.15 12.61 -14.48
CA ILE A 47 -16.50 11.30 -13.90
C ILE A 47 -15.48 10.92 -12.84
N TRP A 48 -14.19 10.96 -13.17
CA TRP A 48 -13.12 10.61 -12.24
C TRP A 48 -13.09 11.51 -10.99
N ASP A 49 -13.18 12.82 -11.17
CA ASP A 49 -13.17 13.78 -10.06
C ASP A 49 -14.39 13.58 -9.14
N PHE A 50 -15.57 13.28 -9.70
CA PHE A 50 -16.78 13.00 -8.92
C PHE A 50 -16.71 11.64 -8.20
N VAL A 51 -16.25 10.58 -8.89
CA VAL A 51 -16.02 9.26 -8.28
C VAL A 51 -15.08 9.40 -7.10
N LYS A 52 -13.98 10.14 -7.28
CA LYS A 52 -13.05 10.46 -6.22
C LYS A 52 -13.76 11.24 -5.11
N ALA A 53 -14.47 12.32 -5.39
CA ALA A 53 -15.15 13.09 -4.33
C ALA A 53 -16.21 12.27 -3.55
N THR A 54 -16.87 11.32 -4.21
CA THR A 54 -17.99 10.55 -3.63
C THR A 54 -17.51 9.33 -2.85
N TYR A 55 -16.49 8.64 -3.36
CA TYR A 55 -16.05 7.34 -2.84
C TYR A 55 -14.62 7.35 -2.29
N SER A 56 -13.85 8.44 -2.47
CA SER A 56 -12.59 8.63 -1.75
C SER A 56 -12.90 9.03 -0.32
N VAL A 57 -13.04 8.06 0.57
CA VAL A 57 -13.09 8.32 2.00
C VAL A 57 -11.66 8.61 2.46
N SER A 58 -11.28 9.89 2.49
CA SER A 58 -10.09 10.31 3.22
C SER A 58 -10.35 10.09 4.72
N GLN A 59 -9.40 9.48 5.44
CA GLN A 59 -9.55 9.15 6.87
C GLN A 59 -10.68 8.13 7.16
N ASP A 60 -10.75 7.06 6.35
CA ASP A 60 -11.61 5.90 6.62
C ASP A 60 -11.17 5.18 7.90
N ALA A 61 -11.58 5.73 9.05
CA ALA A 61 -11.22 5.24 10.37
C ALA A 61 -11.68 3.78 10.61
N PRO A 62 -12.89 3.35 10.18
CA PRO A 62 -13.27 1.93 10.25
C PRO A 62 -12.34 1.03 9.45
N LYS A 63 -11.97 1.40 8.22
CA LYS A 63 -11.02 0.61 7.41
C LYS A 63 -9.63 0.59 8.04
N ALA A 64 -9.14 1.73 8.54
CA ALA A 64 -7.87 1.79 9.26
C ALA A 64 -7.88 0.88 10.49
N TYR A 65 -8.92 0.94 11.31
CA TYR A 65 -9.10 0.06 12.47
C TYR A 65 -9.05 -1.42 12.08
N GLN A 66 -9.79 -1.81 11.04
CA GLN A 66 -9.76 -3.19 10.53
C GLN A 66 -8.34 -3.60 10.11
N LEU A 67 -7.65 -2.76 9.33
CA LEU A 67 -6.29 -3.04 8.87
C LEU A 67 -5.31 -3.16 10.04
N TYR A 68 -5.41 -2.32 11.07
CA TYR A 68 -4.58 -2.44 12.28
C TYR A 68 -4.83 -3.74 13.03
N CYS A 69 -6.10 -4.14 13.21
CA CYS A 69 -6.43 -5.43 13.79
C CYS A 69 -5.83 -6.59 12.99
N GLU A 70 -5.96 -6.55 11.66
CA GLU A 70 -5.40 -7.56 10.78
C GLU A 70 -3.87 -7.63 10.88
N VAL A 71 -3.18 -6.49 10.77
CA VAL A 71 -1.71 -6.38 10.90
C VAL A 71 -1.20 -7.05 12.17
N LEU A 72 -1.85 -6.82 13.32
CA LEU A 72 -1.44 -7.41 14.60
C LEU A 72 -1.73 -8.92 14.70
N SER A 73 -2.71 -9.41 13.94
CA SER A 73 -3.13 -10.82 13.95
C SER A 73 -2.35 -11.71 12.98
N VAL A 74 -1.76 -11.14 11.92
CA VAL A 74 -1.04 -11.91 10.90
C VAL A 74 0.26 -12.47 11.46
N LYS A 75 0.50 -13.75 11.18
CA LYS A 75 1.68 -14.53 11.57
C LYS A 75 2.18 -15.36 10.39
N GLN A 76 3.46 -15.73 10.40
CA GLN A 76 4.07 -16.62 9.40
C GLN A 76 3.41 -18.01 9.41
N ASN A 77 3.22 -18.60 10.60
CA ASN A 77 2.52 -19.87 10.82
C ASN A 77 3.04 -21.02 9.93
N LYS A 78 4.36 -21.24 9.91
CA LYS A 78 5.04 -22.23 9.05
C LYS A 78 4.88 -21.99 7.54
N GLY A 79 4.34 -20.84 7.16
CA GLY A 79 4.23 -20.40 5.77
C GLY A 79 5.51 -19.72 5.28
N SER A 80 5.47 -19.30 4.01
CA SER A 80 6.57 -18.56 3.39
C SER A 80 6.77 -17.19 4.03
N ILE A 81 8.02 -16.87 4.39
CA ILE A 81 8.45 -15.54 4.86
C ILE A 81 8.11 -14.47 3.81
N VAL A 82 8.26 -14.80 2.52
CA VAL A 82 7.96 -13.90 1.40
C VAL A 82 6.48 -13.54 1.39
N SER A 83 5.59 -14.55 1.47
CA SER A 83 4.15 -14.34 1.47
C SER A 83 3.68 -13.58 2.71
N TYR A 84 4.25 -13.90 3.88
CA TYR A 84 3.98 -13.20 5.13
C TYR A 84 4.35 -11.71 5.04
N PHE A 85 5.58 -11.41 4.60
CA PHE A 85 6.06 -10.04 4.46
C PHE A 85 5.26 -9.26 3.41
N ALA A 86 4.94 -9.87 2.26
CA ALA A 86 4.13 -9.24 1.23
C ALA A 86 2.72 -8.86 1.74
N LYS A 87 2.11 -9.73 2.57
CA LYS A 87 0.81 -9.43 3.19
C LYS A 87 0.89 -8.22 4.13
N LEU A 88 1.90 -8.17 4.99
CA LEU A 88 2.13 -7.02 5.86
C LEU A 88 2.38 -5.74 5.06
N GLN A 89 3.23 -5.80 4.04
CA GLN A 89 3.57 -4.65 3.22
C GLN A 89 2.36 -4.06 2.50
N LYS A 90 1.47 -4.92 1.98
CA LYS A 90 0.21 -4.46 1.38
C LYS A 90 -0.66 -3.73 2.39
N MET A 91 -0.87 -4.30 3.59
CA MET A 91 -1.69 -3.65 4.63
C MET A 91 -1.10 -2.32 5.09
N TRP A 92 0.23 -2.24 5.26
CA TRP A 92 0.90 -0.99 5.61
C TRP A 92 0.78 0.08 4.53
N GLN A 93 0.84 -0.28 3.25
CA GLN A 93 0.59 0.66 2.15
C GLN A 93 -0.84 1.20 2.19
N GLU A 94 -1.83 0.34 2.42
CA GLU A 94 -3.23 0.79 2.56
C GLU A 94 -3.43 1.69 3.78
N ILE A 95 -2.77 1.40 4.91
CA ILE A 95 -2.79 2.29 6.10
C ILE A 95 -2.13 3.64 5.76
N ASP A 96 -0.96 3.64 5.12
CA ASP A 96 -0.24 4.86 4.74
C ASP A 96 -1.09 5.76 3.82
N GLU A 97 -1.88 5.16 2.92
CA GLU A 97 -2.81 5.87 2.05
C GLU A 97 -3.98 6.50 2.84
N ILE A 98 -4.53 5.80 3.83
CA ILE A 98 -5.64 6.31 4.66
C ILE A 98 -5.16 7.42 5.60
N GLU A 99 -3.99 7.23 6.21
CA GLU A 99 -3.43 8.11 7.23
C GLU A 99 -2.56 9.24 6.67
N ASN A 100 -2.52 9.39 5.34
CA ASN A 100 -1.66 10.32 4.59
C ASN A 100 -1.32 11.61 5.37
N CYS A 101 -0.19 11.56 6.08
CA CYS A 101 0.21 12.59 7.03
C CYS A 101 1.04 13.64 6.31
N THR A 102 0.47 14.83 6.11
CA THR A 102 1.21 15.96 5.52
C THR A 102 2.07 16.65 6.57
N MET A 103 3.25 16.08 6.85
CA MET A 103 4.27 16.73 7.68
C MET A 103 5.06 17.76 6.85
N LYS A 104 5.29 18.95 7.43
CA LYS A 104 5.98 20.07 6.74
C LYS A 104 7.45 20.24 7.17
N CYS A 105 7.85 19.63 8.28
CA CYS A 105 9.18 19.77 8.88
C CYS A 105 10.03 18.53 8.62
N SER A 106 11.22 18.68 8.06
CA SER A 106 12.10 17.55 7.73
C SER A 106 12.52 16.72 8.95
N LYS A 107 12.75 17.37 10.09
CA LYS A 107 13.12 16.69 11.34
C LYS A 107 11.97 15.86 11.92
N ASP A 108 10.75 16.34 11.78
CA ASP A 108 9.56 15.60 12.21
C ASP A 108 9.27 14.42 11.28
N VAL A 109 9.50 14.59 9.97
CA VAL A 109 9.42 13.50 8.98
C VAL A 109 10.41 12.39 9.31
N GLU A 110 11.66 12.73 9.60
CA GLU A 110 12.69 11.74 9.97
C GLU A 110 12.29 11.01 11.27
N THR A 111 11.86 11.76 12.29
CA THR A 111 11.43 11.20 13.58
C THR A 111 10.23 10.26 13.41
N TYR A 112 9.25 10.65 12.62
CA TYR A 112 8.07 9.85 12.31
C TYR A 112 8.43 8.59 11.53
N THR A 113 9.25 8.72 10.49
CA THR A 113 9.70 7.60 9.65
C THR A 113 10.47 6.57 10.49
N ASN A 114 11.33 7.02 11.41
CA ASN A 114 12.06 6.14 12.30
C ASN A 114 11.14 5.40 13.29
N LYS A 115 10.12 6.08 13.84
CA LYS A 115 9.12 5.45 14.70
C LYS A 115 8.27 4.43 13.95
N LEU A 116 7.81 4.77 12.76
CA LEU A 116 7.00 3.89 11.91
C LEU A 116 7.81 2.67 11.48
N ASN A 117 9.08 2.86 11.08
CA ASN A 117 9.99 1.78 10.75
C ASN A 117 10.19 0.82 11.94
N ALA A 118 10.43 1.35 13.14
CA ALA A 118 10.56 0.53 14.35
C ALA A 118 9.28 -0.29 14.63
N GLN A 119 8.10 0.33 14.55
CA GLN A 119 6.82 -0.37 14.73
C GLN A 119 6.64 -1.52 13.72
N ARG A 120 6.94 -1.28 12.45
CA ARG A 120 6.86 -2.32 11.39
C ARG A 120 7.82 -3.46 11.65
N ILE A 121 9.03 -3.17 12.12
CA ILE A 121 10.01 -4.20 12.52
C ILE A 121 9.47 -5.04 13.67
N TYR A 122 8.94 -4.40 14.72
CA TYR A 122 8.41 -5.14 15.87
C TYR A 122 7.26 -6.07 15.47
N ILE A 123 6.34 -5.58 14.64
CA ILE A 123 5.20 -6.38 14.15
C ILE A 123 5.71 -7.54 13.29
N PHE A 124 6.61 -7.27 12.33
CA PHE A 124 7.17 -8.29 11.47
C PHE A 124 7.84 -9.39 12.28
N LEU A 125 8.78 -9.03 13.16
CA LEU A 125 9.52 -9.99 13.99
C LEU A 125 8.61 -10.76 14.95
N ALA A 126 7.65 -10.09 15.60
CA ALA A 126 6.72 -10.73 16.52
C ALA A 126 5.77 -11.74 15.85
N GLY A 127 5.66 -11.72 14.52
CA GLY A 127 4.88 -12.69 13.76
C GLY A 127 5.68 -13.76 13.02
N LEU A 128 7.01 -13.74 13.12
CA LEU A 128 7.84 -14.83 12.61
C LEU A 128 7.69 -16.09 13.47
N ASP A 129 7.98 -17.25 12.86
CA ASP A 129 8.03 -18.51 13.59
C ASP A 129 9.27 -18.56 14.51
N SER A 130 9.15 -19.27 15.64
CA SER A 130 10.14 -19.24 16.74
C SER A 130 11.55 -19.72 16.36
N HIS A 131 11.73 -20.48 15.28
CA HIS A 131 13.07 -20.88 14.81
C HIS A 131 13.92 -19.68 14.35
N LEU A 132 13.29 -18.54 14.07
CA LEU A 132 13.94 -17.30 13.66
C LEU A 132 14.19 -16.34 14.85
N ASP A 133 13.87 -16.73 16.09
CA ASP A 133 14.06 -15.87 17.27
C ASP A 133 15.52 -15.41 17.44
N GLY A 134 16.47 -16.25 17.00
CA GLY A 134 17.90 -15.90 17.02
C GLY A 134 18.25 -14.68 16.15
N VAL A 135 17.69 -14.58 14.94
CA VAL A 135 17.92 -13.40 14.07
C VAL A 135 17.12 -12.20 14.57
N SER A 136 15.91 -12.41 15.09
CA SER A 136 15.10 -11.37 15.72
C SER A 136 15.86 -10.69 16.88
N GLY A 137 16.46 -11.47 17.78
CA GLY A 137 17.26 -10.95 18.90
C GLY A 137 18.45 -10.10 18.45
N ARG A 138 19.19 -10.54 17.41
CA ARG A 138 20.32 -9.77 16.86
C ARG A 138 19.88 -8.46 16.22
N ILE A 139 18.76 -8.45 15.49
CA ILE A 139 18.22 -7.23 14.90
C ILE A 139 17.81 -6.24 15.99
N LEU A 140 17.12 -6.70 17.04
CA LEU A 140 16.69 -5.87 18.16
C LEU A 140 17.87 -5.30 18.98
N ALA A 141 19.04 -5.93 18.92
CA ALA A 141 20.26 -5.43 19.54
C ALA A 141 21.00 -4.35 18.71
N THR A 142 20.52 -4.04 17.50
CA THR A 142 21.16 -3.05 16.61
C THR A 142 20.67 -1.64 16.92
N ILE A 143 21.59 -0.68 17.11
CA ILE A 143 21.26 0.74 17.38
C ILE A 143 22.04 1.64 16.40
N PRO A 144 21.37 2.43 15.53
CA PRO A 144 19.91 2.49 15.34
C PRO A 144 19.34 1.23 14.66
N LEU A 145 18.03 1.00 14.78
CA LEU A 145 17.38 -0.09 14.06
C LEU A 145 17.54 0.11 12.53
N PRO A 146 17.85 -0.95 11.78
CA PRO A 146 17.96 -0.86 10.32
C PRO A 146 16.59 -0.65 9.67
N GLY A 147 16.58 -0.37 8.36
CA GLY A 147 15.33 -0.29 7.59
C GLY A 147 14.63 -1.66 7.49
N ILE A 148 13.30 -1.65 7.44
CA ILE A 148 12.48 -2.88 7.36
C ILE A 148 12.87 -3.79 6.18
N GLN A 149 13.33 -3.25 5.06
CA GLN A 149 13.79 -4.04 3.91
C GLN A 149 15.09 -4.80 4.21
N VAL A 150 16.01 -4.18 4.96
CA VAL A 150 17.24 -4.82 5.42
C VAL A 150 16.92 -5.91 6.43
N VAL A 151 15.96 -5.65 7.34
CA VAL A 151 15.46 -6.64 8.29
C VAL A 151 14.89 -7.87 7.57
N TYR A 152 14.02 -7.65 6.59
CA TYR A 152 13.47 -8.74 5.76
C TYR A 152 14.58 -9.57 5.09
N ALA A 153 15.56 -8.90 4.46
CA ALA A 153 16.68 -9.59 3.82
C ALA A 153 17.48 -10.44 4.80
N ASN A 154 17.79 -9.92 6.00
CA ASN A 154 18.51 -10.66 7.04
C ASN A 154 17.75 -11.90 7.50
N VAL A 155 16.43 -11.81 7.66
CA VAL A 155 15.58 -12.94 8.04
C VAL A 155 15.57 -14.00 6.95
N CYS A 156 15.46 -13.61 5.66
CA CYS A 156 15.52 -14.55 4.54
C CYS A 156 16.88 -15.25 4.45
N ILE A 157 17.99 -14.54 4.68
CA ILE A 157 19.33 -15.12 4.70
C ILE A 157 19.45 -16.18 5.80
N GLU A 158 18.98 -15.86 7.01
CA GLU A 158 18.99 -16.80 8.14
C GLU A 158 18.15 -18.05 7.83
N ALA A 159 16.94 -17.87 7.32
CA ALA A 159 16.05 -18.99 6.99
C ALA A 159 16.69 -19.94 5.96
N ASN A 160 17.24 -19.39 4.87
CA ASN A 160 17.93 -20.19 3.85
C ASN A 160 19.16 -20.91 4.42
N HIS A 161 19.91 -20.26 5.31
CA HIS A 161 21.06 -20.89 5.97
C HIS A 161 20.64 -22.08 6.84
N GLN A 162 19.55 -21.95 7.60
CA GLN A 162 19.02 -23.05 8.41
C GLN A 162 18.51 -24.21 7.55
N GLU A 163 17.85 -23.96 6.42
CA GLU A 163 17.43 -25.00 5.48
C GLU A 163 18.61 -25.81 4.91
N VAL A 164 19.70 -25.13 4.54
CA VAL A 164 20.93 -25.79 4.07
C VAL A 164 21.54 -26.67 5.16
N MET A 165 21.57 -26.18 6.41
CA MET A 165 22.11 -26.94 7.54
C MET A 165 21.27 -28.19 7.87
N LEU A 166 19.94 -28.11 7.72
CA LEU A 166 19.02 -29.22 8.02
C LEU A 166 18.93 -30.27 6.89
N SER A 167 19.21 -29.89 5.64
CA SER A 167 19.21 -30.80 4.49
C SER A 167 20.52 -31.58 4.32
N GLY A 168 21.57 -31.22 5.06
CA GLY A 168 22.87 -31.87 5.05
C GLY A 168 23.06 -32.99 6.11
N THR A 169 22.04 -33.30 6.91
CA THR A 169 22.03 -34.35 7.94
C THR A 169 21.10 -35.50 7.59
#